data_AF-A0A6B8KEE9-F1
#
_entry.id   AF-A0A6B8KEE9-F1
#
_cell.length_a   1.000
_cell.length_b   1.000
_cell.length_c   1.000
_cell.angle_alpha   90.00
_cell.angle_beta   90.00
_cell.angle_gamma   90.00
#
_symmetry.space_group_name_H-M   'P 1'
#
loop_
_entity.id
_entity.type
_entity.pdbx_description
1 polymer ?
#
loop_
_entity_poly.entity_id
_entity_poly.type
_entity_poly.pdbx_seq_one_letter_code
_entity_poly.pdbx_strand_id
1 'polypeptide(L)'
;MQRAIEFKGDFDVVAKESLRPGGWYLGFACSACRRHFAILDEPTNSGAISLGGSAAFHVQCPNCGCANDFGVADLVIFESAQGGSISTS
;
A
#
# COMPACT_ATOMS: atom_id res chain seq x y z
N MET A 1 -5.20 16.52 16.98
CA MET A 1 -5.68 16.67 15.59
C MET A 1 -5.52 15.31 14.91
N GLN A 2 -6.62 14.73 14.39
CA GLN A 2 -6.56 13.44 13.71
C GLN A 2 -6.05 13.67 12.28
N ARG A 3 -4.98 12.99 11.88
CA ARG A 3 -4.43 13.04 10.52
C ARG A 3 -5.09 11.92 9.71
N ALA A 4 -5.85 12.30 8.68
CA ALA A 4 -6.58 11.34 7.86
C ALA A 4 -6.36 11.61 6.37
N ILE A 5 -6.34 10.54 5.59
CA ILE A 5 -6.38 10.59 4.12
C ILE A 5 -7.69 9.95 3.68
N GLU A 6 -8.47 10.68 2.88
CA GLU A 6 -9.69 10.16 2.26
C GLU A 6 -9.46 9.85 0.78
N PHE A 7 -9.81 8.64 0.35
CA PHE A 7 -9.79 8.21 -1.04
C PHE A 7 -11.22 8.05 -1.57
N LYS A 8 -11.51 8.60 -2.75
CA LYS A 8 -12.84 8.52 -3.39
C LYS A 8 -12.68 8.34 -4.90
N GLY A 9 -13.40 7.36 -5.46
CA GLY A 9 -13.37 7.02 -6.88
C GLY A 9 -12.55 5.76 -7.20
N ASP A 10 -12.37 5.49 -8.48
CA ASP A 10 -11.69 4.31 -9.00
C ASP A 10 -10.28 4.67 -9.48
N PHE A 11 -9.28 3.90 -9.05
CA PHE A 11 -7.87 4.19 -9.33
C PHE A 11 -7.17 2.97 -9.92
N ASP A 12 -6.66 3.11 -11.15
CA ASP A 12 -5.62 2.22 -11.68
C ASP A 12 -4.28 2.64 -11.07
N VAL A 13 -3.77 1.85 -10.12
CA VAL A 13 -2.53 2.17 -9.39
C VAL A 13 -1.42 1.20 -9.75
N VAL A 14 -0.20 1.73 -9.81
CA VAL A 14 1.01 0.94 -10.06
C VAL A 14 1.74 0.74 -8.74
N ALA A 15 2.11 -0.50 -8.45
CA ALA A 15 2.89 -0.82 -7.26
C ALA A 15 4.28 -0.17 -7.34
N LYS A 16 4.78 0.32 -6.20
CA LYS A 16 6.13 0.88 -6.10
C LYS A 16 7.16 -0.22 -6.32
N GLU A 17 8.11 0.04 -7.21
CA GLU A 17 9.19 -0.88 -7.54
C GLU A 17 10.27 -0.96 -6.44
N SER A 18 10.37 0.07 -5.60
CA SER A 18 11.43 0.17 -4.59
C SER A 18 10.93 0.86 -3.33
N LEU A 19 11.28 0.29 -2.18
CA LEU A 19 10.96 0.84 -0.85
C LEU A 19 12.25 1.22 -0.15
N ARG A 20 12.30 2.45 0.38
CA ARG A 20 13.39 2.92 1.23
C ARG A 20 13.33 2.21 2.59
N PRO A 21 14.47 1.70 3.11
CA PRO A 21 14.59 1.21 4.49
C PRO A 21 14.02 2.22 5.50
N GLY A 22 13.18 1.76 6.44
CA GLY A 22 12.63 2.62 7.51
C GLY A 22 11.64 3.68 7.03
N GLY A 23 11.23 3.62 5.76
CA GLY A 23 10.15 4.44 5.24
C GLY A 23 8.78 3.81 5.55
N TRP A 24 7.79 4.66 5.76
CA TRP A 24 6.39 4.24 5.90
C TRP A 24 5.66 4.33 4.56
N TYR A 25 4.81 3.34 4.29
CA TYR A 25 4.10 3.22 3.03
C TYR A 25 2.64 2.82 3.24
N LEU A 26 1.82 3.17 2.25
CA LEU A 26 0.48 2.63 2.07
C LEU A 26 0.52 1.59 0.95
N GLY A 27 -0.16 0.47 1.15
CA GLY A 27 -0.18 -0.61 0.19
C GLY A 27 -1.23 -1.67 0.50
N PHE A 28 -1.03 -2.85 -0.07
CA PHE A 28 -1.97 -3.97 0.07
C PHE A 28 -1.21 -5.26 0.33
N ALA A 29 -1.90 -6.22 0.94
CA ALA A 29 -1.48 -7.63 0.95
C ALA A 29 -2.09 -8.34 -0.26
N CYS A 30 -1.27 -8.90 -1.14
CA CYS A 30 -1.79 -9.67 -2.26
C CYS A 30 -2.50 -10.94 -1.75
N SER A 31 -3.74 -11.17 -2.16
CA SER A 31 -4.51 -12.38 -1.81
C SER A 31 -3.85 -13.66 -2.30
N ALA A 32 -3.20 -13.64 -3.47
CA ALA A 32 -2.59 -14.80 -4.12
C ALA A 32 -1.26 -15.21 -3.50
N CYS A 33 -0.30 -14.29 -3.38
CA CYS A 33 1.05 -14.60 -2.87
C CYS A 33 1.26 -14.21 -1.40
N ARG A 34 0.26 -13.58 -0.77
CA ARG A 34 0.27 -13.14 0.64
C ARG A 34 1.37 -12.13 0.98
N ARG A 35 2.07 -11.58 -0.01
CA ARG A 35 3.10 -10.56 0.16
C ARG A 35 2.51 -9.16 0.13
N HIS A 36 3.05 -8.28 0.96
CA HIS A 36 2.77 -6.85 0.91
C HIS A 36 3.51 -6.16 -0.23
N PHE A 37 2.89 -5.14 -0.79
CA PHE A 37 3.50 -4.22 -1.74
C PHE A 37 2.94 -2.82 -1.51
N ALA A 38 3.73 -1.78 -1.75
CA ALA A 38 3.30 -0.40 -1.58
C ALA A 38 2.76 0.18 -2.88
N ILE A 39 1.88 1.19 -2.76
CA ILE A 39 1.44 2.04 -3.87
C ILE A 39 1.83 3.51 -3.64
N LEU A 40 1.96 3.93 -2.37
CA LEU A 40 2.22 5.32 -1.99
C LEU A 40 3.15 5.38 -0.78
N ASP A 41 3.94 6.45 -0.69
CA ASP A 41 4.65 6.81 0.55
C ASP A 41 3.63 7.35 1.57
N GLU A 42 3.81 7.04 2.84
CA GLU A 42 3.03 7.64 3.92
C GLU A 42 3.52 9.09 4.13
N PRO A 43 2.66 10.10 3.93
CA PRO A 43 3.09 11.50 3.80
C PRO A 43 3.69 12.11 5.08
N THR A 44 3.45 11.50 6.24
CA THR A 44 3.94 11.98 7.52
C THR A 44 5.14 11.21 8.06
N ASN A 45 5.51 10.12 7.38
CA ASN A 45 6.56 9.16 7.77
C ASN A 45 6.50 8.76 9.26
N SER A 46 5.30 8.64 9.80
CA SER A 46 5.03 8.32 11.20
C SER A 46 4.26 7.02 11.39
N GLY A 47 3.66 6.49 10.32
CA GLY A 47 2.78 5.32 10.39
C GLY A 47 1.43 5.59 11.08
N ALA A 48 1.22 6.81 11.58
CA ALA A 48 0.09 7.19 12.42
C ALA A 48 -0.91 8.09 11.66
N ILE A 49 -1.44 7.58 10.55
CA ILE A 49 -2.54 8.21 9.80
C ILE A 49 -3.75 7.29 9.73
N SER A 50 -4.94 7.87 9.74
CA SER A 50 -6.19 7.14 9.49
C SER A 50 -6.49 7.15 7.99
N LEU A 51 -6.93 6.01 7.46
CA LEU A 51 -7.36 5.88 6.07
C LEU A 51 -8.89 5.75 6.03
N GLY A 52 -9.53 6.41 5.08
CA GLY A 52 -10.99 6.39 4.95
C GLY A 52 -11.47 6.71 3.54
N GLY A 53 -12.77 6.55 3.32
CA GLY A 53 -13.42 6.83 2.04
C GLY A 53 -13.97 5.59 1.33
N SER A 54 -14.25 5.75 0.04
CA SER A 54 -14.98 4.78 -0.80
C SER A 54 -14.32 4.62 -2.16
N ALA A 55 -13.02 4.42 -2.15
CA ALA A 55 -12.25 4.17 -3.36
C ALA A 55 -12.09 2.69 -3.66
N ALA A 56 -11.97 2.39 -4.95
CA ALA A 56 -11.51 1.11 -5.48
C ALA A 56 -10.13 1.30 -6.11
N PHE A 57 -9.24 0.32 -5.92
CA PHE A 57 -7.88 0.31 -6.43
C PHE A 57 -7.66 -0.94 -7.26
N HIS A 58 -7.37 -0.74 -8.55
CA HIS A 58 -7.00 -1.78 -9.49
C HIS A 58 -5.48 -1.83 -9.56
N VAL A 59 -4.87 -2.95 -9.15
CA VAL A 59 -3.41 -3.06 -9.11
C VAL A 59 -2.92 -4.45 -9.44
N GLN A 60 -1.86 -4.50 -10.24
CA GLN A 60 -1.12 -5.72 -10.48
C GLN A 60 -0.08 -5.93 -9.37
N CYS A 61 -0.14 -7.10 -8.71
CA CYS A 61 0.85 -7.46 -7.72
C CYS A 61 2.22 -7.62 -8.39
N PRO A 62 3.26 -6.89 -7.96
CA PRO A 62 4.57 -6.95 -8.60
C PRO A 62 5.35 -8.23 -8.25
N ASN A 63 4.90 -8.98 -7.24
CA ASN A 63 5.52 -10.25 -6.83
C ASN A 63 5.07 -11.46 -7.67
N CYS A 64 3.80 -11.49 -8.09
CA CYS A 64 3.20 -12.67 -8.73
C CYS A 64 2.47 -12.37 -10.04
N GLY A 65 2.34 -11.08 -10.41
CA GLY A 65 1.67 -10.66 -11.64
C GLY A 65 0.14 -10.69 -11.61
N CYS A 66 -0.49 -11.16 -10.52
CA CYS A 66 -1.95 -11.19 -10.42
C CYS A 66 -2.52 -9.77 -10.27
N ALA A 67 -3.48 -9.41 -11.12
CA ALA A 67 -4.33 -8.24 -10.96
C ALA A 67 -5.38 -8.51 -9.87
N ASN A 68 -5.57 -7.54 -8.97
CA ASN A 68 -6.57 -7.60 -7.91
C ASN A 68 -7.21 -6.22 -7.70
N ASP A 69 -8.46 -6.25 -7.25
CA ASP A 69 -9.22 -5.08 -6.84
C ASP A 69 -9.23 -4.98 -5.32
N PHE A 70 -8.92 -3.80 -4.80
CA PHE A 70 -8.89 -3.52 -3.36
C PHE A 70 -9.74 -2.31 -3.03
N GLY A 71 -10.36 -2.33 -1.85
CA GLY A 71 -11.01 -1.16 -1.27
C GLY A 71 -10.09 -0.40 -0.32
N VAL A 72 -10.55 0.76 0.15
CA VAL A 72 -9.86 1.51 1.23
C VAL A 72 -9.70 0.67 2.51
N ALA A 73 -10.64 -0.22 2.79
CA ALA A 73 -10.57 -1.10 3.95
C ALA A 73 -9.43 -2.13 3.88
N ASP A 74 -8.91 -2.41 2.68
CA ASP A 74 -7.79 -3.32 2.45
C ASP A 74 -6.43 -2.61 2.48
N LEU A 75 -6.42 -1.27 2.51
CA LEU A 75 -5.18 -0.51 2.63
C LEU A 75 -4.53 -0.77 3.98
N VAL A 76 -3.25 -1.08 3.92
CA VAL A 76 -2.40 -1.25 5.09
C VAL A 76 -1.30 -0.19 5.11
N ILE A 77 -1.00 0.30 6.30
CA ILE A 77 0.17 1.13 6.57
C ILE A 77 1.25 0.22 7.15
N PHE A 78 2.42 0.22 6.54
CA PHE A 78 3.53 -0.61 7.01
C PHE A 78 4.86 0.10 6.85
N GLU A 79 5.80 -0.24 7.73
CA GLU A 79 7.19 0.17 7.64
C GLU A 79 7.97 -0.83 6.78
N SER A 80 8.82 -0.33 5.88
CA SER A 80 9.74 -1.17 5.12
C SER A 80 10.90 -1.62 6.02
N ALA A 81 10.89 -2.88 6.43
CA ALA A 81 11.96 -3.49 7.21
C ALA A 81 13.19 -3.74 6.34
N GLN A 82 14.04 -2.72 6.18
CA GLN A 82 15.31 -2.73 5.46
C GLN A 82 15.19 -2.98 3.95
N GLY A 83 15.65 -1.99 3.16
CA GLY A 83 15.52 -1.92 1.70
C GLY A 83 15.90 -3.22 1.01
N GLY A 84 14.87 -3.91 0.53
CA GLY A 84 14.94 -5.16 -0.19
C GLY A 84 13.66 -5.34 -0.99
N SER A 85 13.80 -5.93 -2.18
CA SER A 85 12.75 -6.09 -3.18
C SER A 85 11.49 -6.71 -2.57
N ILE A 86 10.41 -5.93 -2.55
CA ILE A 86 9.02 -6.38 -2.49
C ILE A 86 8.73 -7.55 -1.52
N SER A 87 9.27 -7.56 -0.30
CA SER A 87 8.91 -8.61 0.65
C SER A 87 9.39 -8.30 2.06
N THR A 88 8.45 -8.09 2.97
CA THR A 88 8.65 -8.48 4.37
C THR A 88 7.95 -9.82 4.55
N SER A 89 8.75 -10.87 4.74
CA SER A 89 8.32 -12.19 5.19
C SER A 89 8.00 -12.18 6.68
#